data_AF-T1XIP8-F1
#
_entry.id   AF-T1XIP8-F1
#
_cell.length_a   1.000
_cell.length_b   1.000
_cell.length_c   1.000
_cell.angle_alpha   90.00
_cell.angle_beta   90.00
_cell.angle_gamma   90.00
#
_symmetry.space_group_name_H-M   'P 1'
#
loop_
_entity.id
_entity.type
_entity.pdbx_description
1 polymer ?
#
loop_
_entity_poly.entity_id
_entity_poly.type
_entity_poly.pdbx_seq_one_letter_code
_entity_poly.pdbx_strand_id
1 'polypeptide(L)'
;MTSRAAAAEAVALPSKAIGALRAGLVAFPFLCPLVAGPSVQAWQLLATWVCLAGMLLAIPASVPARGICAWLGAGAAAIVLFSSPYATAAAWLPAVVVLAAMAAAACVGAGMARGGPATSGVLAAGVLAAGLVSAVLGLLQYYGLAEPLVPWTTTPALGQAYGNLRQRNQFATLISMALVAALWIYAAQPSARIRRWLVAAALLLLVAAAASTSRTGLLQLLSIVGVAAFIARRERRGAALDGAGAPPFSLPPPLVLLAMVPVYFAIAWLLPQLAAGEVEGMMQRLKEGAPGDHTRMILWHNVLSLIAAHPLTGWGWGELGFAHYSTLYDGARFPEILDNAHNLPLHLAVEMGIPVSVLICGGFLWMVMAARPWRERDPVRLMAWGMLGAIALHSLLEYPLWYGPFQLVFGLCLGMLWPARGAGMASTRQRFMARWREPPVLSSIAAAVLMAVVGYATWDYIRISQIYLPRDERLPAYEDGTLAKARNSWLFARQVDFAELTLTAVTPANAAAMHSLAERTLHFSPEPRVIVKLIESAELMGRGQEARDQAERFRIAFPAEYERWLKGLPVDRLAP
;
A
#
# COMPACT_ATOMS: atom_id res chain seq x y z
N MET A 1 -0.06 -54.85 -29.75
CA MET A 1 0.87 -54.42 -28.67
C MET A 1 2.11 -53.89 -29.37
N THR A 2 2.52 -52.63 -29.32
CA THR A 2 2.61 -51.69 -28.19
C THR A 2 2.56 -50.24 -28.71
N SER A 3 1.68 -49.42 -28.15
CA SER A 3 1.66 -47.96 -28.31
C SER A 3 2.79 -47.34 -27.47
N ARG A 4 3.72 -46.63 -28.09
CA ARG A 4 4.68 -45.74 -27.41
C ARG A 4 4.06 -44.34 -27.36
N ALA A 5 3.62 -43.93 -26.18
CA ALA A 5 3.26 -42.55 -25.90
C ALA A 5 4.52 -41.68 -26.00
N ALA A 6 4.51 -40.70 -26.91
CA ALA A 6 5.51 -39.66 -26.98
C ALA A 6 5.39 -38.77 -25.74
N ALA A 7 6.45 -38.70 -24.94
CA ALA A 7 6.56 -37.73 -23.87
C ALA A 7 6.57 -36.34 -24.50
N ALA A 8 5.61 -35.49 -24.13
CA ALA A 8 5.62 -34.08 -24.51
C ALA A 8 6.87 -33.42 -23.88
N GLU A 9 7.87 -33.13 -24.71
CA GLU A 9 8.99 -32.27 -24.31
C GLU A 9 8.44 -30.88 -23.98
N ALA A 10 8.38 -30.57 -22.69
CA ALA A 10 8.06 -29.22 -22.24
C ALA A 10 9.17 -28.27 -22.74
N VAL A 11 8.81 -27.38 -23.67
CA VAL A 11 9.70 -26.35 -24.22
C VAL A 11 10.21 -25.49 -23.06
N ALA A 12 11.49 -25.65 -22.70
CA ALA A 12 12.12 -24.86 -21.65
C ALA A 12 12.26 -23.40 -22.11
N LEU A 13 11.70 -22.46 -21.34
CA LEU A 13 11.80 -21.03 -21.65
C LEU A 13 13.28 -20.57 -21.60
N PRO A 14 13.73 -19.72 -22.55
CA PRO A 14 15.08 -19.18 -22.51
C PRO A 14 15.33 -18.36 -21.24
N SER A 15 16.55 -18.41 -20.70
CA SER A 15 16.91 -17.82 -19.39
C SER A 15 16.59 -16.32 -19.26
N LYS A 16 16.67 -15.57 -20.36
CA LYS A 16 16.27 -14.15 -20.42
C LYS A 16 14.76 -13.95 -20.27
N ALA A 17 13.94 -14.83 -20.85
CA ALA A 17 12.48 -14.77 -20.72
C ALA A 17 12.04 -15.06 -19.28
N ILE A 18 12.70 -16.01 -18.61
CA ILE A 18 12.46 -16.31 -17.18
C ILE A 18 12.82 -15.09 -16.31
N GLY A 19 13.93 -14.41 -16.59
CA GLY A 19 14.31 -13.18 -15.90
C GLY A 19 13.29 -12.06 -16.09
N ALA A 20 12.82 -11.84 -17.31
CA ALA A 20 11.80 -10.84 -17.64
C ALA A 20 10.46 -11.15 -16.97
N LEU A 21 10.02 -12.41 -16.96
CA LEU A 21 8.80 -12.84 -16.27
C LEU A 21 8.86 -12.53 -14.78
N ARG A 22 9.97 -12.91 -14.12
CA ARG A 22 10.17 -12.64 -12.68
C ARG A 22 10.15 -11.14 -12.37
N ALA A 23 10.80 -10.31 -13.18
CA ALA A 23 10.76 -8.86 -13.03
C ALA A 23 9.35 -8.30 -13.29
N GLY A 24 8.62 -8.87 -14.25
CA GLY A 24 7.22 -8.53 -14.54
C GLY A 24 6.28 -8.80 -13.37
N LEU A 25 6.49 -9.89 -12.62
CA LEU A 25 5.73 -10.18 -11.40
C LEU A 25 5.95 -9.11 -10.31
N VAL A 26 7.14 -8.51 -10.24
CA VAL A 26 7.41 -7.38 -9.31
C VAL A 26 6.79 -6.08 -9.84
N ALA A 27 6.82 -5.86 -11.16
CA ALA A 27 6.40 -4.62 -11.77
C ALA A 27 4.87 -4.47 -11.87
N PHE A 28 4.16 -5.53 -12.27
CA PHE A 28 2.74 -5.50 -12.60
C PHE A 28 1.84 -4.96 -11.47
N PRO A 29 2.06 -5.28 -10.17
CA PRO A 29 1.25 -4.71 -9.08
C PRO A 29 1.17 -3.18 -9.10
N PHE A 30 2.29 -2.51 -9.41
CA PHE A 30 2.36 -1.05 -9.51
C PHE A 30 1.71 -0.50 -10.80
N LEU A 31 1.67 -1.32 -11.85
CA LEU A 31 1.15 -0.96 -13.16
C LEU A 31 -0.31 -1.39 -13.35
N CYS A 32 -0.91 -2.08 -12.38
CA CYS A 32 -2.25 -2.65 -12.49
C CYS A 32 -3.29 -1.54 -12.78
N PRO A 33 -3.95 -1.56 -13.94
CA PRO A 33 -4.93 -0.54 -14.28
C PRO A 33 -6.31 -0.85 -13.69
N LEU A 34 -6.53 -2.05 -13.15
CA LEU A 34 -7.84 -2.49 -12.69
C LEU A 34 -8.28 -1.68 -11.47
N VAL A 35 -9.46 -1.08 -11.56
CA VAL A 35 -10.15 -0.38 -10.48
C VAL A 35 -11.65 -0.52 -10.71
N ALA A 36 -12.40 -0.80 -9.65
CA ALA A 36 -13.86 -0.81 -9.66
C ALA A 36 -14.34 -0.62 -8.23
N GLY A 37 -15.52 -0.02 -8.05
CA GLY A 37 -16.19 0.04 -6.75
C GLY A 37 -16.63 -1.35 -6.25
N PRO A 38 -16.98 -1.48 -4.97
CA PRO A 38 -17.07 -0.41 -3.96
C PRO A 38 -15.75 -0.07 -3.25
N SER A 39 -14.65 -0.79 -3.51
CA SER A 39 -13.33 -0.54 -2.91
C SER A 39 -12.25 -0.40 -3.98
N VAL A 40 -11.75 0.83 -4.16
CA VAL A 40 -10.80 1.18 -5.22
C VAL A 40 -9.46 0.43 -5.17
N GLN A 41 -9.11 -0.19 -4.04
CA GLN A 41 -7.82 -0.88 -3.85
C GLN A 41 -7.92 -2.40 -4.02
N ALA A 42 -9.12 -2.98 -4.02
CA ALA A 42 -9.30 -4.44 -3.99
C ALA A 42 -8.63 -5.13 -5.18
N TRP A 43 -8.85 -4.64 -6.40
CA TRP A 43 -8.25 -5.21 -7.60
C TRP A 43 -6.73 -5.15 -7.61
N GLN A 44 -6.14 -4.04 -7.16
CA GLN A 44 -4.69 -3.91 -7.07
C GLN A 44 -4.10 -4.88 -6.03
N LEU A 45 -4.78 -5.08 -4.90
CA LEU A 45 -4.39 -6.05 -3.89
C LEU A 45 -4.45 -7.49 -4.44
N LEU A 46 -5.55 -7.87 -5.09
CA LEU A 46 -5.72 -9.19 -5.70
C LEU A 46 -4.67 -9.45 -6.79
N ALA A 47 -4.42 -8.48 -7.66
CA ALA A 47 -3.36 -8.55 -8.67
C ALA A 47 -1.97 -8.74 -8.03
N THR A 48 -1.70 -8.04 -6.92
CA THR A 48 -0.47 -8.23 -6.14
C THR A 48 -0.33 -9.66 -5.65
N TRP A 49 -1.40 -10.25 -5.11
CA TRP A 49 -1.39 -11.62 -4.59
C TRP A 49 -1.24 -12.66 -5.70
N VAL A 50 -1.82 -12.45 -6.88
CA VAL A 50 -1.54 -13.28 -8.08
C VAL A 50 -0.06 -13.22 -8.43
N CYS A 51 0.53 -12.03 -8.45
CA CYS A 51 1.96 -11.88 -8.72
C CYS A 51 2.83 -12.57 -7.66
N LEU A 52 2.46 -12.47 -6.38
CA LEU A 52 3.14 -13.16 -5.29
C LEU A 52 3.04 -14.69 -5.42
N ALA A 53 1.88 -15.22 -5.77
CA ALA A 53 1.71 -16.65 -6.06
C ALA A 53 2.61 -17.08 -7.22
N GLY A 54 2.66 -16.28 -8.29
CA GLY A 54 3.60 -16.49 -9.39
C GLY A 54 5.07 -16.47 -8.95
N MET A 55 5.45 -15.59 -8.02
CA MET A 55 6.82 -15.54 -7.48
C MET A 55 7.15 -16.76 -6.62
N LEU A 56 6.21 -17.24 -5.81
CA LEU A 56 6.39 -18.47 -5.02
C LEU A 56 6.68 -19.69 -5.91
N LEU A 57 6.12 -19.72 -7.13
CA LEU A 57 6.39 -20.76 -8.11
C LEU A 57 7.70 -20.50 -8.90
N ALA A 58 8.00 -19.23 -9.20
CA ALA A 58 9.11 -18.87 -10.10
C ALA A 58 10.44 -18.66 -9.38
N ILE A 59 10.46 -18.38 -8.08
CA ILE A 59 11.65 -18.06 -7.28
C ILE A 59 11.72 -19.02 -6.09
N PRO A 60 12.83 -19.75 -5.89
CA PRO A 60 12.96 -20.67 -4.76
C PRO A 60 12.83 -19.92 -3.43
N ALA A 61 11.71 -20.09 -2.74
CA ALA A 61 11.48 -19.43 -1.45
C ALA A 61 12.37 -20.02 -0.36
N SER A 62 12.68 -19.22 0.64
CA SER A 62 13.42 -19.65 1.83
C SER A 62 12.82 -19.07 3.10
N VAL A 63 13.19 -19.58 4.26
CA VAL A 63 12.60 -19.12 5.52
C VAL A 63 13.32 -17.82 5.96
N PRO A 64 12.59 -16.74 6.28
CA PRO A 64 13.18 -15.56 6.91
C PRO A 64 13.56 -15.85 8.37
N ALA A 65 14.25 -14.92 9.03
CA ALA A 65 14.62 -15.07 10.43
C ALA A 65 13.39 -15.23 11.31
N ARG A 66 13.48 -16.07 12.36
CA ARG A 66 12.37 -16.31 13.30
C ARG A 66 11.79 -15.01 13.90
N GLY A 67 12.62 -14.00 14.12
CA GLY A 67 12.20 -12.69 14.60
C GLY A 67 11.22 -11.99 13.64
N ILE A 68 11.41 -12.12 12.32
CA ILE A 68 10.49 -11.57 11.31
C ILE A 68 9.14 -12.29 11.37
N CYS A 69 9.16 -13.63 11.39
CA CYS A 69 7.93 -14.42 11.49
C CYS A 69 7.17 -14.13 12.78
N ALA A 70 7.88 -14.05 13.91
CA ALA A 70 7.29 -13.73 15.21
C ALA A 70 6.73 -12.30 15.24
N TRP A 71 7.42 -11.33 14.64
CA TRP A 71 6.97 -9.94 14.58
C TRP A 71 5.71 -9.78 13.72
N LEU A 72 5.67 -10.38 12.52
CA LEU A 72 4.47 -10.40 11.67
C LEU A 72 3.32 -11.17 12.35
N GLY A 73 3.62 -12.30 12.98
CA GLY A 73 2.65 -13.09 13.74
C GLY A 73 2.08 -12.35 14.95
N ALA A 74 2.91 -11.57 15.66
CA ALA A 74 2.46 -10.70 16.75
C ALA A 74 1.54 -9.60 16.25
N GLY A 75 1.82 -9.00 15.09
CA GLY A 75 0.91 -8.06 14.44
C GLY A 75 -0.44 -8.69 14.10
N ALA A 76 -0.44 -9.90 13.52
CA ALA A 76 -1.67 -10.61 13.18
C ALA A 76 -2.48 -10.98 14.44
N ALA A 77 -1.81 -11.46 15.48
CA ALA A 77 -2.44 -11.75 16.76
C ALA A 77 -3.04 -10.48 17.40
N ALA A 78 -2.31 -9.36 17.36
CA ALA A 78 -2.80 -8.09 17.89
C ALA A 78 -4.05 -7.61 17.17
N ILE A 79 -4.08 -7.68 15.83
CA ILE A 79 -5.26 -7.30 15.03
C ILE A 79 -6.51 -8.11 15.46
N VAL A 80 -6.36 -9.41 15.73
CA VAL A 80 -7.48 -10.24 16.18
C VAL A 80 -7.87 -9.92 17.62
N LEU A 81 -6.89 -9.85 18.53
CA LEU A 81 -7.09 -9.65 19.96
C LEU A 81 -7.67 -8.27 20.30
N PHE A 82 -7.33 -7.26 19.52
CA PHE A 82 -7.78 -5.88 19.68
C PHE A 82 -8.79 -5.49 18.59
N SER A 83 -9.47 -6.46 17.98
CA SER A 83 -10.60 -6.17 17.11
C SER A 83 -11.82 -5.70 17.94
N SER A 84 -12.62 -4.82 17.36
CA SER A 84 -13.86 -4.34 17.99
C SER A 84 -14.80 -5.50 18.32
N PRO A 85 -15.51 -5.47 19.46
CA PRO A 85 -16.54 -6.48 19.75
C PRO A 85 -17.71 -6.44 18.74
N TYR A 86 -17.88 -5.33 18.03
CA TYR A 86 -18.87 -5.16 16.96
C TYR A 86 -18.36 -5.62 15.60
N ALA A 87 -17.05 -5.92 15.48
CA ALA A 87 -16.44 -6.39 14.26
C ALA A 87 -16.71 -7.88 14.02
N THR A 88 -17.22 -8.20 12.83
CA THR A 88 -17.22 -9.57 12.32
C THR A 88 -15.82 -9.95 11.82
N ALA A 89 -15.61 -11.23 11.49
CA ALA A 89 -14.37 -11.68 10.84
C ALA A 89 -14.02 -10.87 9.58
N ALA A 90 -15.02 -10.32 8.88
CA ALA A 90 -14.84 -9.47 7.71
C ALA A 90 -14.03 -8.18 7.99
N ALA A 91 -13.97 -7.73 9.25
CA ALA A 91 -13.27 -6.51 9.63
C ALA A 91 -11.75 -6.70 9.78
N TRP A 92 -11.32 -7.84 10.33
CA TRP A 92 -9.92 -8.09 10.68
C TRP A 92 -9.22 -9.14 9.82
N LEU A 93 -9.96 -10.10 9.23
CA LEU A 93 -9.36 -11.17 8.46
C LEU A 93 -8.58 -10.69 7.23
N PRO A 94 -9.06 -9.71 6.43
CA PRO A 94 -8.28 -9.20 5.31
C PRO A 94 -6.89 -8.69 5.74
N ALA A 95 -6.80 -8.03 6.89
CA ALA A 95 -5.54 -7.53 7.42
C ALA A 95 -4.60 -8.66 7.89
N VAL A 96 -5.15 -9.72 8.49
CA VAL A 96 -4.37 -10.94 8.82
C VAL A 96 -3.85 -11.63 7.57
N VAL A 97 -4.66 -11.74 6.51
CA VAL A 97 -4.24 -12.30 5.22
C VAL A 97 -3.17 -11.44 4.56
N VAL A 98 -3.26 -10.10 4.67
CA VAL A 98 -2.19 -9.18 4.24
C VAL A 98 -0.88 -9.50 4.96
N LEU A 99 -0.88 -9.65 6.29
CA LEU A 99 0.35 -9.98 7.04
C LEU A 99 0.89 -11.37 6.66
N ALA A 100 0.02 -12.34 6.39
CA ALA A 100 0.43 -13.65 5.87
C ALA A 100 1.04 -13.55 4.46
N ALA A 101 0.49 -12.71 3.58
CA ALA A 101 1.04 -12.43 2.26
C ALA A 101 2.41 -11.73 2.37
N MET A 102 2.58 -10.78 3.29
CA MET A 102 3.88 -10.16 3.58
C MET A 102 4.90 -11.18 4.10
N ALA A 103 4.47 -12.15 4.92
CA ALA A 103 5.34 -13.24 5.38
C ALA A 103 5.73 -14.16 4.21
N ALA A 104 4.81 -14.48 3.30
CA ALA A 104 5.11 -15.23 2.09
C ALA A 104 6.07 -14.48 1.15
N ALA A 105 5.88 -13.16 0.99
CA ALA A 105 6.82 -12.30 0.28
C ALA A 105 8.19 -12.26 0.97
N ALA A 106 8.26 -12.25 2.31
CA ALA A 106 9.51 -12.40 3.04
C ALA A 106 10.18 -13.75 2.81
N CYS A 107 9.41 -14.83 2.61
CA CYS A 107 9.99 -16.10 2.20
C CYS A 107 10.62 -16.04 0.80
N VAL A 108 9.94 -15.40 -0.16
CA VAL A 108 10.50 -15.15 -1.51
C VAL A 108 11.77 -14.30 -1.41
N GLY A 109 11.74 -13.21 -0.64
CA GLY A 109 12.89 -12.31 -0.45
C GLY A 109 14.10 -13.00 0.18
N ALA A 110 13.88 -13.87 1.19
CA ALA A 110 14.95 -14.68 1.77
C ALA A 110 15.53 -15.67 0.74
N GLY A 111 14.69 -16.18 -0.15
CA GLY A 111 15.09 -16.94 -1.33
C GLY A 111 15.97 -16.15 -2.30
N MET A 112 15.58 -14.92 -2.62
CA MET A 112 16.33 -14.02 -3.51
C MET A 112 17.74 -13.71 -2.97
N ALA A 113 17.86 -13.47 -1.66
CA ALA A 113 19.15 -13.24 -1.01
C ALA A 113 20.06 -14.48 -1.06
N ARG A 114 19.50 -15.69 -0.99
CA ARG A 114 20.26 -16.95 -1.09
C ARG A 114 20.60 -17.34 -2.54
N GLY A 115 19.77 -16.94 -3.51
CA GLY A 115 19.97 -17.19 -4.94
C GLY A 115 21.06 -16.35 -5.60
N GLY A 116 21.69 -15.44 -4.85
CA GLY A 116 22.78 -14.60 -5.33
C GLY A 116 22.32 -13.33 -6.07
N PRO A 117 23.28 -12.54 -6.62
CA PRO A 117 23.01 -11.22 -7.18
C PRO A 117 22.03 -11.22 -8.36
N ALA A 118 22.06 -12.26 -9.21
CA ALA A 118 21.16 -12.37 -10.36
C ALA A 118 19.68 -12.51 -9.95
N THR A 119 19.41 -13.31 -8.91
CA THR A 119 18.05 -13.45 -8.37
C THR A 119 17.63 -12.20 -7.61
N SER A 120 18.52 -11.61 -6.83
CA SER A 120 18.26 -10.34 -6.12
C SER A 120 17.98 -9.17 -7.08
N GLY A 121 18.61 -9.17 -8.26
CA GLY A 121 18.39 -8.19 -9.32
C GLY A 121 16.98 -8.19 -9.93
N VAL A 122 16.18 -9.23 -9.69
CA VAL A 122 14.76 -9.27 -10.11
C VAL A 122 13.96 -8.14 -9.47
N LEU A 123 14.18 -7.87 -8.18
CA LEU A 123 13.51 -6.78 -7.47
C LEU A 123 13.89 -5.43 -8.09
N ALA A 124 15.18 -5.20 -8.31
CA ALA A 124 15.68 -3.98 -8.93
C ALA A 124 15.11 -3.77 -10.33
N ALA A 125 15.16 -4.79 -11.18
CA ALA A 125 14.68 -4.73 -12.55
C ALA A 125 13.17 -4.47 -12.60
N GLY A 126 12.38 -5.17 -11.78
CA GLY A 126 10.93 -5.00 -11.75
C GLY A 126 10.47 -3.65 -11.21
N VAL A 127 11.06 -3.19 -10.10
CA VAL A 127 10.74 -1.87 -9.53
C VAL A 127 11.18 -0.75 -10.47
N LEU A 128 12.37 -0.86 -11.10
CA LEU A 128 12.81 0.13 -12.09
C LEU A 128 11.89 0.16 -13.31
N ALA A 129 11.50 -1.00 -13.84
CA ALA A 129 10.57 -1.09 -14.96
C ALA A 129 9.21 -0.44 -14.61
N ALA A 130 8.65 -0.78 -13.45
CA ALA A 130 7.42 -0.15 -12.95
C ALA A 130 7.55 1.36 -12.79
N GLY A 131 8.66 1.83 -12.22
CA GLY A 131 8.92 3.26 -12.03
C GLY A 131 9.06 4.01 -13.36
N LEU A 132 9.74 3.45 -14.35
CA LEU A 132 9.90 4.08 -15.67
C LEU A 132 8.60 4.12 -16.46
N VAL A 133 7.84 3.02 -16.48
CA VAL A 133 6.52 3.01 -17.13
C VAL A 133 5.58 3.98 -16.42
N SER A 134 5.55 3.97 -15.09
CA SER A 134 4.71 4.90 -14.31
C SER A 134 5.15 6.35 -14.50
N ALA A 135 6.45 6.63 -14.64
CA ALA A 135 6.96 7.97 -14.91
C ALA A 135 6.42 8.51 -16.24
N VAL A 136 6.44 7.69 -17.30
CA VAL A 136 5.86 8.06 -18.60
C VAL A 136 4.35 8.29 -18.46
N LEU A 137 3.62 7.34 -17.85
CA LEU A 137 2.18 7.49 -17.63
C LEU A 137 1.83 8.73 -16.83
N GLY A 138 2.58 9.00 -15.75
CA GLY A 138 2.39 10.17 -14.90
C GLY A 138 2.65 11.49 -15.63
N LEU A 139 3.62 11.54 -16.55
CA LEU A 139 3.86 12.73 -17.37
C LEU A 139 2.78 12.92 -18.43
N LEU A 140 2.29 11.84 -19.06
CA LEU A 140 1.14 11.92 -19.96
C LEU A 140 -0.09 12.43 -19.20
N GLN A 141 -0.33 11.97 -17.97
CA GLN A 141 -1.39 12.47 -17.09
C GLN A 141 -1.21 13.97 -16.76
N TYR A 142 -0.01 14.36 -16.34
CA TYR A 142 0.31 15.74 -15.96
C TYR A 142 -0.04 16.75 -17.06
N TYR A 143 0.22 16.39 -18.32
CA TYR A 143 -0.04 17.23 -19.49
C TYR A 143 -1.39 16.98 -20.17
N GLY A 144 -2.27 16.14 -19.61
CA GLY A 144 -3.58 15.85 -20.19
C GLY A 144 -3.55 14.99 -21.46
N LEU A 145 -2.46 14.24 -21.69
CA LEU A 145 -2.23 13.40 -22.87
C LEU A 145 -2.55 11.91 -22.62
N ALA A 146 -3.15 11.57 -21.48
CA ALA A 146 -3.41 10.18 -21.07
C ALA A 146 -4.71 9.58 -21.63
N GLU A 147 -5.59 10.40 -22.23
CA GLU A 147 -6.91 9.97 -22.72
C GLU A 147 -6.86 8.78 -23.71
N PRO A 148 -5.96 8.75 -24.71
CA PRO A 148 -5.89 7.62 -25.64
C PRO A 148 -5.47 6.28 -25.00
N LEU A 149 -5.00 6.30 -23.76
CA LEU A 149 -4.53 5.13 -23.02
C LEU A 149 -5.60 4.55 -22.08
N VAL A 150 -6.78 5.15 -21.96
CA VAL A 150 -7.90 4.58 -21.19
C VAL A 150 -8.37 3.27 -21.86
N PRO A 151 -8.63 2.17 -21.12
CA PRO A 151 -8.68 2.04 -19.65
C PRO A 151 -7.37 1.56 -19.00
N TRP A 152 -6.24 1.54 -19.71
CA TRP A 152 -4.94 1.11 -19.19
C TRP A 152 -4.27 2.12 -18.24
N THR A 153 -4.85 3.31 -18.14
CA THR A 153 -4.53 4.35 -17.16
C THR A 153 -5.77 5.21 -16.89
N THR A 154 -5.61 6.27 -16.10
CA THR A 154 -6.67 7.26 -15.80
C THR A 154 -6.29 8.64 -16.32
N THR A 155 -7.29 9.52 -16.43
CA THR A 155 -7.21 10.90 -16.90
C THR A 155 -7.50 11.89 -15.76
N PRO A 156 -6.54 12.20 -14.87
CA PRO A 156 -6.73 13.25 -13.87
C PRO A 156 -6.87 14.64 -14.48
N ALA A 157 -7.23 15.59 -13.63
CA ALA A 157 -7.08 17.02 -13.93
C ALA A 157 -5.62 17.37 -14.29
N LEU A 158 -5.47 18.39 -15.14
CA LEU A 158 -4.16 18.91 -15.57
C LEU A 158 -3.25 19.20 -14.37
N GLY A 159 -1.97 18.88 -14.52
CA GLY A 159 -0.97 19.08 -13.47
C GLY A 159 -0.87 17.98 -12.42
N GLN A 160 -1.69 16.93 -12.51
CA GLN A 160 -1.60 15.80 -11.58
C GLN A 160 -0.92 14.59 -12.24
N ALA A 161 0.13 14.09 -11.58
CA ALA A 161 0.84 12.88 -11.98
C ALA A 161 0.79 11.82 -10.87
N TYR A 162 0.24 10.64 -11.17
CA TYR A 162 0.23 9.54 -10.21
C TYR A 162 0.26 8.12 -10.83
N GLY A 163 0.37 7.99 -12.15
CA GLY A 163 0.37 6.72 -12.86
C GLY A 163 -0.88 5.88 -12.57
N ASN A 164 -0.71 4.56 -12.44
CA ASN A 164 -1.80 3.65 -12.06
C ASN A 164 -1.98 3.49 -10.55
N LEU A 165 -1.15 4.16 -9.74
CA LEU A 165 -1.26 4.16 -8.29
C LEU A 165 -2.34 5.13 -7.78
N ARG A 166 -2.83 6.06 -8.62
CA ARG A 166 -3.97 6.95 -8.33
C ARG A 166 -3.81 7.82 -7.08
N GLN A 167 -2.59 7.94 -6.58
CA GLN A 167 -2.25 8.76 -5.43
C GLN A 167 -0.81 9.24 -5.56
N ARG A 168 -0.61 10.56 -5.49
CA ARG A 168 0.68 11.23 -5.68
C ARG A 168 1.80 10.75 -4.74
N ASN A 169 1.48 10.41 -3.49
CA ASN A 169 2.48 9.96 -2.52
C ASN A 169 2.90 8.51 -2.76
N GLN A 170 1.97 7.62 -3.12
CA GLN A 170 2.29 6.28 -3.61
C GLN A 170 3.17 6.37 -4.87
N PHE A 171 2.79 7.20 -5.84
CA PHE A 171 3.56 7.41 -7.07
C PHE A 171 4.98 7.86 -6.78
N ALA A 172 5.15 8.90 -5.96
CA ALA A 172 6.48 9.40 -5.60
C ALA A 172 7.34 8.35 -4.85
N THR A 173 6.71 7.48 -4.04
CA THR A 173 7.42 6.39 -3.36
C THR A 173 7.89 5.32 -4.33
N LEU A 174 7.08 4.95 -5.33
CA LEU A 174 7.52 4.06 -6.41
C LEU A 174 8.72 4.66 -7.17
N ILE A 175 8.63 5.95 -7.55
CA ILE A 175 9.71 6.66 -8.24
C ILE A 175 10.99 6.67 -7.39
N SER A 176 10.88 6.88 -6.08
CA SER A 176 11.99 6.82 -5.14
C SER A 176 12.61 5.42 -5.05
N MET A 177 11.80 4.36 -4.98
CA MET A 177 12.29 2.97 -4.99
C MET A 177 12.94 2.61 -6.34
N ALA A 178 12.42 3.12 -7.46
CA ALA A 178 13.01 2.95 -8.78
C ALA A 178 14.35 3.68 -8.90
N LEU A 179 14.52 4.84 -8.27
CA LEU A 179 15.81 5.52 -8.19
C LEU A 179 16.83 4.70 -7.37
N VAL A 180 16.41 4.12 -6.24
CA VAL A 180 17.26 3.18 -5.48
C VAL A 180 17.66 1.97 -6.33
N ALA A 181 16.73 1.40 -7.09
CA ALA A 181 17.01 0.31 -8.02
C ALA A 181 18.01 0.74 -9.11
N ALA A 182 17.85 1.93 -9.71
CA ALA A 182 18.76 2.46 -10.71
C ALA A 182 20.18 2.64 -10.16
N LEU A 183 20.32 3.17 -8.94
CA LEU A 183 21.62 3.30 -8.25
C LEU A 183 22.26 1.93 -7.97
N TRP A 184 21.46 0.93 -7.58
CA TRP A 184 21.96 -0.43 -7.40
C TRP A 184 22.46 -1.04 -8.72
N ILE A 185 21.68 -0.95 -9.80
CA ILE A 185 22.11 -1.47 -11.12
C ILE A 185 23.36 -0.74 -11.60
N TYR A 186 23.47 0.57 -11.35
CA TYR A 186 24.67 1.36 -11.69
C TYR A 186 25.92 0.82 -10.99
N ALA A 187 25.79 0.49 -9.70
CA ALA A 187 26.85 -0.10 -8.90
C ALA A 187 27.19 -1.54 -9.32
N ALA A 188 26.18 -2.34 -9.67
CA ALA A 188 26.37 -3.74 -10.05
C ALA A 188 26.86 -3.93 -11.49
N GLN A 189 26.65 -2.97 -12.39
CA GLN A 189 26.97 -3.09 -13.81
C GLN A 189 28.07 -2.10 -14.25
N PRO A 190 29.26 -2.58 -14.64
CA PRO A 190 30.37 -1.71 -15.04
C PRO A 190 30.22 -1.15 -16.46
N SER A 191 29.27 -1.63 -17.26
CA SER A 191 29.08 -1.21 -18.65
C SER A 191 28.73 0.27 -18.77
N ALA A 192 29.58 1.04 -19.45
CA ALA A 192 29.37 2.47 -19.69
C ALA A 192 28.08 2.77 -20.48
N ARG A 193 27.64 1.86 -21.37
CA ARG A 193 26.37 1.99 -22.08
C ARG A 193 25.18 1.89 -21.11
N ILE A 194 25.20 0.90 -20.22
CA ILE A 194 24.15 0.72 -19.20
C ILE A 194 24.13 1.91 -18.24
N ARG A 195 25.31 2.39 -17.81
CA ARG A 195 25.42 3.57 -16.93
C ARG A 195 24.84 4.83 -17.57
N ARG A 196 25.10 5.09 -18.86
CA ARG A 196 24.49 6.22 -19.58
C ARG A 196 22.97 6.10 -19.66
N TRP A 197 22.46 4.90 -19.95
CA TRP A 197 21.01 4.65 -19.93
C TRP A 197 20.41 4.87 -18.54
N LEU A 198 21.09 4.45 -17.47
CA LEU A 198 20.65 4.68 -16.08
C LEU A 198 20.65 6.15 -15.70
N VAL A 199 21.55 6.97 -16.23
CA VAL A 199 21.51 8.43 -16.04
C VAL A 199 20.27 9.03 -16.71
N ALA A 200 19.95 8.63 -17.94
CA ALA A 200 18.73 9.05 -18.61
C ALA A 200 17.46 8.58 -17.86
N ALA A 201 17.47 7.33 -17.38
CA ALA A 201 16.40 6.78 -16.54
C ALA A 201 16.24 7.57 -15.24
N ALA A 202 17.34 7.89 -14.54
CA ALA A 202 17.31 8.69 -13.32
C ALA A 202 16.80 10.11 -13.57
N LEU A 203 17.14 10.73 -14.71
CA LEU A 203 16.59 12.02 -15.10
C LEU A 203 15.08 11.94 -15.32
N LEU A 204 14.59 10.95 -16.06
CA LEU A 204 13.14 10.74 -16.25
C LEU A 204 12.41 10.54 -14.91
N LEU A 205 12.98 9.72 -14.01
CA LEU A 205 12.45 9.53 -12.66
C LEU A 205 12.44 10.85 -11.87
N LEU A 206 13.45 11.70 -12.01
CA LEU A 206 13.50 13.01 -11.35
C LEU A 206 12.40 13.95 -11.88
N VAL A 207 12.15 13.93 -13.19
CA VAL A 207 11.06 14.69 -13.81
C VAL A 207 9.71 14.22 -13.28
N ALA A 208 9.48 12.90 -13.24
CA ALA A 208 8.28 12.33 -12.67
C ALA A 208 8.10 12.63 -11.17
N ALA A 209 9.20 12.60 -10.40
CA ALA A 209 9.17 12.97 -8.98
C ALA A 209 8.75 14.44 -8.79
N ALA A 210 9.22 15.35 -9.65
CA ALA A 210 8.81 16.75 -9.62
C ALA A 210 7.33 16.92 -10.03
N ALA A 211 6.90 16.24 -11.09
CA ALA A 211 5.51 16.24 -11.57
C ALA A 211 4.50 15.68 -10.53
N SER A 212 4.94 14.79 -9.63
CA SER A 212 4.10 14.27 -8.55
C SER A 212 3.67 15.32 -7.52
N THR A 213 4.37 16.45 -7.48
CA THR A 213 4.24 17.51 -6.47
C THR A 213 4.23 17.01 -5.02
N SER A 214 4.83 15.85 -4.72
CA SER A 214 4.77 15.21 -3.39
C SER A 214 5.86 15.72 -2.44
N ARG A 215 5.44 16.25 -1.27
CA ARG A 215 6.35 16.58 -0.15
C ARG A 215 7.04 15.35 0.43
N THR A 216 6.32 14.23 0.57
CA THR A 216 6.90 12.94 0.98
C THR A 216 7.93 12.46 -0.04
N GLY A 217 7.64 12.60 -1.33
CA GLY A 217 8.57 12.29 -2.42
C GLY A 217 9.86 13.10 -2.36
N LEU A 218 9.76 14.42 -2.11
CA LEU A 218 10.93 15.27 -1.93
C LEU A 218 11.79 14.81 -0.74
N LEU A 219 11.16 14.50 0.41
CA LEU A 219 11.89 14.00 1.57
C LEU A 219 12.61 12.67 1.29
N GLN A 220 11.98 11.77 0.54
CA GLN A 220 12.58 10.51 0.10
C GLN A 220 13.77 10.76 -0.85
N LEU A 221 13.62 11.66 -1.83
CA LEU A 221 14.70 12.05 -2.75
C LEU A 221 15.91 12.61 -1.98
N LEU A 222 15.69 13.55 -1.07
CA LEU A 222 16.75 14.12 -0.24
C LEU A 222 17.45 13.05 0.60
N SER A 223 16.69 12.12 1.17
CA SER A 223 17.22 11.00 1.95
C SER A 223 18.07 10.07 1.08
N ILE A 224 17.58 9.68 -0.10
CA ILE A 224 18.29 8.79 -1.04
C ILE A 224 19.59 9.46 -1.52
N VAL A 225 19.51 10.71 -1.97
CA VAL A 225 20.67 11.47 -2.45
C VAL A 225 21.70 11.67 -1.35
N GLY A 226 21.27 12.06 -0.14
CA GLY A 226 22.15 12.26 1.00
C GLY A 226 22.88 10.99 1.42
N VAL A 227 22.15 9.88 1.56
CA VAL A 227 22.73 8.58 1.93
C VAL A 227 23.65 8.05 0.83
N ALA A 228 23.24 8.11 -0.44
CA ALA A 228 24.07 7.66 -1.57
C ALA A 228 25.36 8.49 -1.69
N ALA A 229 25.28 9.81 -1.53
CA ALA A 229 26.44 10.69 -1.55
C ALA A 229 27.40 10.42 -0.39
N PHE A 230 26.86 10.13 0.81
CA PHE A 230 27.66 9.72 1.96
C PHE A 230 28.40 8.40 1.72
N ILE A 231 27.71 7.38 1.19
CA ILE A 231 28.31 6.08 0.84
C ILE A 231 29.42 6.28 -0.21
N ALA A 232 29.13 7.02 -1.29
CA ALA A 232 30.09 7.30 -2.35
C ALA A 232 31.33 8.08 -1.84
N ARG A 233 31.15 9.02 -0.91
CA ARG A 233 32.25 9.77 -0.28
C ARG A 233 33.12 8.86 0.59
N ARG A 234 32.50 7.96 1.36
CA ARG A 234 33.21 7.01 2.23
C ARG A 234 34.02 6.01 1.43
N GLU A 235 33.45 5.46 0.35
CA GLU A 235 34.14 4.55 -0.59
C GLU A 235 35.39 5.22 -1.16
N ARG A 236 35.26 6.48 -1.63
CA ARG A 236 36.37 7.26 -2.20
C ARG A 236 37.47 7.61 -1.20
N ARG A 237 37.10 7.94 0.05
CA ARG A 237 38.07 8.20 1.12
C ARG A 237 38.84 6.95 1.54
N GLY A 238 38.19 5.79 1.57
CA GLY A 238 38.84 4.51 1.88
C GLY A 238 39.82 4.10 0.79
N ALA A 239 39.43 4.22 -0.49
CA ALA A 239 40.28 3.86 -1.62
C ALA A 239 41.56 4.71 -1.74
N ALA A 240 41.53 5.97 -1.30
CA ALA A 240 42.72 6.84 -1.27
C ALA A 240 43.78 6.39 -0.25
N LEU A 241 43.42 5.53 0.72
CA LEU A 241 44.32 5.03 1.75
C LEU A 241 44.96 3.67 1.40
N ASP A 242 44.31 2.87 0.52
CA ASP A 242 44.71 1.47 0.29
C ASP A 242 45.64 1.26 -0.93
N GLY A 243 46.08 2.33 -1.61
CA GLY A 243 47.28 2.38 -2.47
C GLY A 243 47.41 1.43 -3.69
N ALA A 244 46.57 0.41 -3.86
CA ALA A 244 46.76 -0.61 -4.89
C ALA A 244 45.42 -1.14 -5.44
N GLY A 245 45.19 -0.95 -6.74
CA GLY A 245 44.30 -1.79 -7.56
C GLY A 245 42.81 -1.83 -7.20
N ALA A 246 42.27 -0.86 -6.45
CA ALA A 246 40.85 -0.87 -6.10
C ALA A 246 39.94 -0.84 -7.36
N PRO A 247 38.85 -1.64 -7.39
CA PRO A 247 37.90 -1.61 -8.50
C PRO A 247 37.30 -0.19 -8.68
N PRO A 248 36.79 0.14 -9.88
CA PRO A 248 36.17 1.45 -10.11
C PRO A 248 35.06 1.70 -9.11
N PHE A 249 34.96 2.94 -8.62
CA PHE A 249 33.95 3.36 -7.65
C PHE A 249 32.54 2.92 -8.07
N SER A 250 31.81 2.35 -7.12
CA SER A 250 30.51 1.71 -7.34
C SER A 250 29.42 2.74 -7.63
N LEU A 251 29.42 3.87 -6.93
CA LEU A 251 28.43 4.93 -7.09
C LEU A 251 28.94 6.16 -7.87
N PRO A 252 28.03 6.95 -8.47
CA PRO A 252 28.40 8.24 -9.06
C PRO A 252 29.14 9.15 -8.04
N PRO A 253 29.93 10.13 -8.51
CA PRO A 253 30.59 11.09 -7.63
C PRO A 253 29.56 11.77 -6.70
N PRO A 254 29.90 12.04 -5.42
CA PRO A 254 28.98 12.67 -4.48
C PRO A 254 28.38 13.99 -4.99
N LEU A 255 29.16 14.80 -5.71
CA LEU A 255 28.68 16.04 -6.31
C LEU A 255 27.61 15.81 -7.39
N VAL A 256 27.72 14.74 -8.19
CA VAL A 256 26.71 14.38 -9.20
C VAL A 256 25.41 13.96 -8.54
N LEU A 257 25.50 13.20 -7.44
CA LEU A 257 24.32 12.82 -6.66
C LEU A 257 23.67 14.05 -6.02
N LEU A 258 24.45 14.93 -5.39
CA LEU A 258 23.93 16.16 -4.76
C LEU A 258 23.33 17.13 -5.79
N ALA A 259 23.86 17.16 -7.01
CA ALA A 259 23.32 17.97 -8.11
C ALA A 259 21.88 17.57 -8.50
N MET A 260 21.40 16.37 -8.15
CA MET A 260 20.01 15.99 -8.38
C MET A 260 19.01 16.90 -7.64
N VAL A 261 19.41 17.50 -6.50
CA VAL A 261 18.54 18.39 -5.72
C VAL A 261 18.24 19.71 -6.44
N PRO A 262 19.23 20.53 -6.84
CA PRO A 262 18.94 21.73 -7.61
C PRO A 262 18.30 21.42 -8.97
N VAL A 263 18.66 20.30 -9.61
CA VAL A 263 18.01 19.87 -10.86
C VAL A 263 16.53 19.54 -10.62
N TYR A 264 16.17 18.88 -9.53
CA TYR A 264 14.77 18.63 -9.15
C TYR A 264 13.98 19.95 -9.04
N PHE A 265 14.53 20.95 -8.32
CA PHE A 265 13.85 22.23 -8.17
C PHE A 265 13.75 23.02 -9.48
N ALA A 266 14.78 22.95 -10.32
CA ALA A 266 14.73 23.54 -11.66
C ALA A 266 13.62 22.89 -12.52
N ILE A 267 13.50 21.56 -12.48
CA ILE A 267 12.43 20.85 -13.18
C ILE A 267 11.06 21.20 -12.58
N ALA A 268 10.93 21.20 -11.26
CA ALA A 268 9.68 21.52 -10.55
C ALA A 268 9.19 22.96 -10.83
N TRP A 269 10.11 23.88 -11.10
CA TRP A 269 9.80 25.23 -11.56
C TRP A 269 9.44 25.27 -13.05
N LEU A 270 10.10 24.48 -13.89
CA LEU A 270 9.89 24.47 -15.34
C LEU A 270 8.59 23.76 -15.76
N LEU A 271 8.23 22.63 -15.14
CA LEU A 271 7.08 21.80 -15.57
C LEU A 271 5.75 22.57 -15.68
N PRO A 272 5.32 23.39 -14.71
CA PRO A 272 4.07 24.14 -14.83
C PRO A 272 4.09 25.16 -15.98
N GLN A 273 5.25 25.72 -16.32
CA GLN A 273 5.40 26.69 -17.42
C GLN A 273 5.26 26.05 -18.81
N LEU A 274 5.44 24.73 -18.90
CA LEU A 274 5.28 23.96 -20.13
C LEU A 274 3.86 23.39 -20.28
N ALA A 275 3.00 23.55 -19.27
CA ALA A 275 1.62 23.12 -19.35
C ALA A 275 0.76 24.15 -20.11
N ALA A 276 -0.26 23.67 -20.82
CA ALA A 276 -1.17 24.52 -21.61
C ALA A 276 -2.15 25.36 -20.77
N GLY A 277 -2.05 25.33 -19.43
CA GLY A 277 -2.93 26.03 -18.51
C GLY A 277 -2.29 26.19 -17.12
N GLU A 278 -3.00 26.86 -16.22
CA GLU A 278 -2.54 27.02 -14.83
C GLU A 278 -2.51 25.65 -14.14
N VAL A 279 -1.31 25.28 -13.70
CA VAL A 279 -1.04 24.02 -13.02
C VAL A 279 -0.39 24.33 -11.68
N GLU A 280 -0.93 23.73 -10.60
CA GLU A 280 -0.32 23.82 -9.28
C GLU A 280 1.05 23.14 -9.29
N GLY A 281 2.12 23.94 -9.20
CA GLY A 281 3.48 23.45 -9.13
C GLY A 281 3.90 23.04 -7.71
N MET A 282 4.93 22.19 -7.60
CA MET A 282 5.53 21.82 -6.30
C MET A 282 5.97 23.04 -5.47
N MET A 283 6.41 24.13 -6.13
CA MET A 283 6.82 25.35 -5.43
C MET A 283 5.64 26.10 -4.80
N GLN A 284 4.49 26.13 -5.47
CA GLN A 284 3.26 26.72 -4.93
C GLN A 284 2.79 25.93 -3.71
N ARG A 285 2.77 24.60 -3.83
CA ARG A 285 2.38 23.69 -2.76
C ARG A 285 3.26 23.81 -1.50
N LEU A 286 4.55 24.10 -1.66
CA LEU A 286 5.46 24.35 -0.53
C LEU A 286 5.19 25.69 0.15
N LYS A 287 4.73 26.70 -0.60
CA LYS A 287 4.42 28.04 -0.07
C LYS A 287 3.07 28.10 0.62
N GLU A 288 2.04 27.53 -0.01
CA GLU A 288 0.65 27.66 0.44
C GLU A 288 0.28 26.66 1.54
N GLY A 289 0.94 25.50 1.59
CA GLY A 289 0.63 24.48 2.58
C GLY A 289 -0.71 23.77 2.32
N ALA A 290 -1.28 23.15 3.36
CA ALA A 290 -2.65 22.64 3.29
C ALA A 290 -3.61 23.75 3.79
N PRO A 291 -4.88 23.79 3.33
CA PRO A 291 -5.90 24.64 3.93
C PRO A 291 -5.92 24.48 5.46
N GLY A 292 -6.16 25.56 6.20
CA GLY A 292 -5.99 25.62 7.65
C GLY A 292 -6.74 24.51 8.41
N ASP A 293 -7.96 24.21 7.98
CA ASP A 293 -8.86 23.17 8.49
C ASP A 293 -8.50 21.74 8.03
N HIS A 294 -7.74 21.58 6.94
CA HIS A 294 -7.31 20.28 6.39
C HIS A 294 -5.85 19.95 6.75
N THR A 295 -5.31 20.59 7.80
CA THR A 295 -3.93 20.37 8.21
C THR A 295 -3.80 19.05 8.97
N ARG A 296 -2.80 18.21 8.63
CA ARG A 296 -2.48 16.98 9.38
C ARG A 296 -2.25 17.18 10.87
N MET A 297 -1.90 18.39 11.29
CA MET A 297 -1.77 18.77 12.70
C MET A 297 -3.10 18.70 13.45
N ILE A 298 -4.22 19.14 12.85
CA ILE A 298 -5.55 19.01 13.45
C ILE A 298 -5.91 17.52 13.55
N LEU A 299 -5.69 16.77 12.47
CA LEU A 299 -5.90 15.32 12.46
C LEU A 299 -5.12 14.62 13.57
N TRP A 300 -3.81 14.88 13.69
CA TRP A 300 -2.98 14.27 14.73
C TRP A 300 -3.37 14.71 16.13
N HIS A 301 -3.80 15.96 16.32
CA HIS A 301 -4.33 16.40 17.61
C HIS A 301 -5.61 15.64 17.98
N ASN A 302 -6.56 15.50 17.05
CA ASN A 302 -7.76 14.70 17.26
C ASN A 302 -7.42 13.23 17.56
N VAL A 303 -6.51 12.61 16.79
CA VAL A 303 -6.06 11.23 17.03
C VAL A 303 -5.38 11.07 18.39
N LEU A 304 -4.58 12.05 18.83
CA LEU A 304 -3.97 12.02 20.16
C LEU A 304 -5.03 12.10 21.27
N SER A 305 -6.08 12.90 21.10
CA SER A 305 -7.22 12.92 22.03
C SER A 305 -7.94 11.56 22.09
N LEU A 306 -8.12 10.90 20.93
CA LEU A 306 -8.68 9.54 20.87
C LEU A 306 -7.79 8.52 21.59
N ILE A 307 -6.47 8.60 21.41
CA ILE A 307 -5.50 7.75 22.12
C ILE A 307 -5.58 8.01 23.64
N ALA A 308 -5.71 9.27 24.05
CA ALA A 308 -5.80 9.64 25.46
C ALA A 308 -7.07 9.06 26.13
N ALA A 309 -8.16 8.90 25.38
CA ALA A 309 -9.39 8.28 25.88
C ALA A 309 -9.23 6.75 26.11
N HIS A 310 -8.49 6.05 25.24
CA HIS A 310 -8.28 4.59 25.31
C HIS A 310 -6.79 4.20 25.16
N PRO A 311 -5.90 4.59 26.09
CA PRO A 311 -4.46 4.52 25.87
C PRO A 311 -3.89 3.10 25.85
N LEU A 312 -4.53 2.15 26.54
CA LEU A 312 -4.02 0.78 26.69
C LEU A 312 -4.54 -0.17 25.61
N THR A 313 -5.83 -0.10 25.30
CA THR A 313 -6.50 -1.04 24.39
C THR A 313 -6.78 -0.44 23.02
N GLY A 314 -6.72 0.88 22.88
CA GLY A 314 -7.26 1.56 21.71
C GLY A 314 -8.79 1.41 21.60
N TRP A 315 -9.32 1.87 20.48
CA TRP A 315 -10.75 1.84 20.14
C TRP A 315 -11.21 0.54 19.48
N GLY A 316 -10.27 -0.27 18.98
CA GLY A 316 -10.52 -1.46 18.19
C GLY A 316 -9.96 -1.34 16.77
N TRP A 317 -9.47 -2.44 16.21
CA TRP A 317 -9.02 -2.49 14.81
C TRP A 317 -10.17 -2.14 13.86
N GLY A 318 -9.93 -1.13 13.01
CA GLY A 318 -10.91 -0.61 12.05
C GLY A 318 -11.93 0.38 12.62
N GLU A 319 -11.77 0.87 13.86
CA GLU A 319 -12.73 1.76 14.53
C GLU A 319 -12.37 3.25 14.46
N LEU A 320 -11.29 3.64 13.80
CA LEU A 320 -10.85 5.04 13.80
C LEU A 320 -11.94 6.00 13.28
N GLY A 321 -12.63 5.65 12.20
CA GLY A 321 -13.71 6.49 11.66
C GLY A 321 -14.81 6.69 12.71
N PHE A 322 -15.26 5.60 13.33
CA PHE A 322 -16.29 5.63 14.36
C PHE A 322 -15.85 6.40 15.61
N ALA A 323 -14.62 6.17 16.08
CA ALA A 323 -14.02 6.89 17.20
C ALA A 323 -13.99 8.40 16.93
N HIS A 324 -13.61 8.79 15.71
CA HIS A 324 -13.57 10.20 15.28
C HIS A 324 -14.95 10.83 15.15
N TYR A 325 -15.97 10.07 14.74
CA TYR A 325 -17.35 10.53 14.66
C TYR A 325 -18.02 10.65 16.05
N SER A 326 -17.84 9.65 16.91
CA SER A 326 -18.52 9.56 18.20
C SER A 326 -17.95 10.52 19.26
N THR A 327 -16.68 10.91 19.12
CA THR A 327 -15.98 11.80 20.04
C THR A 327 -16.23 13.27 19.72
N LEU A 328 -16.59 14.05 20.74
CA LEU A 328 -16.64 15.51 20.68
C LEU A 328 -15.29 16.07 21.14
N TYR A 329 -14.69 16.95 20.33
CA TYR A 329 -13.39 17.55 20.62
C TYR A 329 -13.54 18.95 21.19
N ASP A 330 -12.69 19.28 22.17
CA ASP A 330 -12.51 20.65 22.67
C ASP A 330 -11.64 21.43 21.68
N GLY A 331 -12.19 21.82 20.53
CA GLY A 331 -11.51 22.65 19.53
C GLY A 331 -11.73 22.20 18.09
N ALA A 332 -10.73 22.44 17.25
CA ALA A 332 -10.82 22.12 15.82
C ALA A 332 -10.97 20.60 15.59
N ARG A 333 -11.91 20.25 14.72
CA ARG A 333 -12.15 18.89 14.27
C ARG A 333 -11.73 18.76 12.80
N PHE A 334 -11.01 17.70 12.47
CA PHE A 334 -10.73 17.37 11.09
C PHE A 334 -12.05 17.09 10.34
N PRO A 335 -12.29 17.71 9.17
CA PRO A 335 -13.62 17.69 8.55
C PRO A 335 -13.97 16.39 7.82
N GLU A 336 -12.98 15.58 7.44
CA GLU A 336 -13.20 14.36 6.66
C GLU A 336 -13.37 13.11 7.54
N ILE A 337 -13.96 12.07 6.94
CA ILE A 337 -14.02 10.73 7.55
C ILE A 337 -12.61 10.14 7.56
N LEU A 338 -12.17 9.66 8.73
CA LEU A 338 -10.83 9.11 8.91
C LEU A 338 -10.80 7.60 8.72
N ASP A 339 -10.20 7.14 7.62
CA ASP A 339 -9.89 5.72 7.42
C ASP A 339 -8.52 5.33 8.02
N ASN A 340 -7.66 6.31 8.33
CA ASN A 340 -6.34 6.09 8.90
C ASN A 340 -5.80 7.38 9.56
N ALA A 341 -4.78 7.25 10.41
CA ALA A 341 -4.18 8.40 11.10
C ALA A 341 -3.07 9.11 10.31
N HIS A 342 -2.83 8.72 9.05
CA HIS A 342 -1.71 9.19 8.21
C HIS A 342 -0.34 9.13 8.91
N ASN A 343 -0.19 8.21 9.87
CA ASN A 343 1.03 7.96 10.62
C ASN A 343 0.89 6.58 11.28
N LEU A 344 1.70 5.61 10.87
CA LEU A 344 1.54 4.22 11.30
C LEU A 344 1.62 4.05 12.83
N PRO A 345 2.61 4.61 13.56
CA PRO A 345 2.62 4.55 15.03
C PRO A 345 1.35 5.08 15.69
N LEU A 346 0.86 6.25 15.26
CA LEU A 346 -0.39 6.82 15.80
C LEU A 346 -1.60 5.97 15.45
N HIS A 347 -1.65 5.41 14.24
CA HIS A 347 -2.74 4.56 13.80
C HIS A 347 -2.81 3.26 14.61
N LEU A 348 -1.68 2.59 14.85
CA LEU A 348 -1.66 1.40 15.70
C LEU A 348 -2.02 1.75 17.16
N ALA A 349 -1.64 2.94 17.63
CA ALA A 349 -1.93 3.38 19.00
C ALA A 349 -3.42 3.70 19.20
N VAL A 350 -4.07 4.35 18.25
CA VAL A 350 -5.50 4.70 18.37
C VAL A 350 -6.38 3.45 18.23
N GLU A 351 -6.02 2.51 17.37
CA GLU A 351 -6.83 1.30 17.16
C GLU A 351 -6.55 0.20 18.19
N MET A 352 -5.29 -0.03 18.58
CA MET A 352 -4.91 -1.17 19.44
C MET A 352 -4.18 -0.78 20.73
N GLY A 353 -4.01 0.51 20.98
CA GLY A 353 -3.36 1.04 22.18
C GLY A 353 -1.85 1.24 22.06
N ILE A 354 -1.31 2.08 22.95
CA ILE A 354 0.11 2.42 23.02
C ILE A 354 1.00 1.17 23.20
N PRO A 355 0.67 0.19 24.07
CA PRO A 355 1.52 -0.99 24.26
C PRO A 355 1.75 -1.79 22.96
N VAL A 356 0.69 -1.98 22.17
CA VAL A 356 0.77 -2.70 20.88
C VAL A 356 1.58 -1.89 19.86
N SER A 357 1.33 -0.58 19.76
CA SER A 357 2.10 0.29 18.87
C SER A 357 3.59 0.28 19.20
N VAL A 358 3.96 0.38 20.49
CA VAL A 358 5.35 0.30 20.95
C VAL A 358 5.95 -1.07 20.67
N LEU A 359 5.21 -2.16 20.90
CA LEU A 359 5.72 -3.51 20.62
C LEU A 359 6.03 -3.70 19.12
N ILE A 360 5.12 -3.30 18.24
CA ILE A 360 5.27 -3.49 16.78
C ILE A 360 6.31 -2.51 16.23
N CYS A 361 6.13 -1.20 16.43
CA CYS A 361 7.03 -0.18 15.87
C CYS A 361 8.40 -0.18 16.57
N GLY A 362 8.43 -0.32 17.90
CA GLY A 362 9.66 -0.44 18.67
C GLY A 362 10.41 -1.74 18.38
N GLY A 363 9.70 -2.85 18.20
CA GLY A 363 10.28 -4.12 17.73
C GLY A 363 10.93 -3.98 16.36
N PHE A 364 10.23 -3.36 15.40
CA PHE A 364 10.80 -3.08 14.08
C PHE A 364 12.04 -2.16 14.17
N LEU A 365 11.96 -1.06 14.93
CA LEU A 365 13.09 -0.16 15.12
C LEU A 365 14.29 -0.87 15.76
N TRP A 366 14.06 -1.69 16.79
CA TRP A 366 15.10 -2.50 17.40
C TRP A 366 15.77 -3.43 16.39
N MET A 367 14.99 -4.09 15.52
CA MET A 367 15.53 -4.95 14.46
C MET A 367 16.39 -4.16 13.47
N VAL A 368 15.96 -2.96 13.08
CA VAL A 368 16.73 -2.06 12.20
C VAL A 368 18.04 -1.64 12.85
N MET A 369 17.99 -1.19 14.11
CA MET A 369 19.17 -0.76 14.85
C MET A 369 20.16 -1.91 15.08
N ALA A 370 19.65 -3.10 15.40
CA ALA A 370 20.46 -4.31 15.56
C ALA A 370 21.15 -4.73 14.25
N ALA A 371 20.51 -4.50 13.11
CA ALA A 371 21.08 -4.79 11.79
C ALA A 371 22.13 -3.76 11.31
N ARG A 372 22.23 -2.61 11.99
CA ARG A 372 23.24 -1.55 11.76
C ARG A 372 23.40 -1.16 10.27
N PRO A 373 22.32 -0.72 9.58
CA PRO A 373 22.35 -0.38 8.15
C PRO A 373 23.44 0.62 7.77
N TRP A 374 23.81 1.54 8.66
CA TRP A 374 24.90 2.50 8.44
C TRP A 374 26.31 1.86 8.30
N ARG A 375 26.45 0.58 8.66
CA ARG A 375 27.69 -0.20 8.46
C ARG A 375 27.61 -1.13 7.25
N GLU A 376 26.45 -1.24 6.61
CA GLU A 376 26.23 -2.15 5.49
C GLU A 376 27.11 -1.78 4.29
N ARG A 377 27.62 -2.81 3.61
CA ARG A 377 28.47 -2.67 2.42
C ARG A 377 28.00 -3.54 1.26
N ASP A 378 27.17 -4.56 1.53
CA ASP A 378 26.59 -5.38 0.48
C ASP A 378 25.61 -4.54 -0.35
N PRO A 379 25.85 -4.35 -1.66
CA PRO A 379 24.98 -3.55 -2.52
C PRO A 379 23.53 -4.06 -2.51
N VAL A 380 23.30 -5.38 -2.50
CA VAL A 380 21.95 -5.96 -2.49
C VAL A 380 21.20 -5.56 -1.22
N ARG A 381 21.88 -5.60 -0.08
CA ARG A 381 21.29 -5.20 1.22
C ARG A 381 21.09 -3.70 1.29
N LEU A 382 21.99 -2.89 0.74
CA LEU A 382 21.82 -1.43 0.64
C LEU A 382 20.60 -1.06 -0.21
N MET A 383 20.34 -1.78 -1.31
CA MET A 383 19.12 -1.60 -2.10
C MET A 383 17.87 -1.92 -1.28
N ALA A 384 17.85 -3.07 -0.60
CA ALA A 384 16.72 -3.47 0.24
C ALA A 384 16.50 -2.47 1.39
N TRP A 385 17.56 -1.94 2.00
CA TRP A 385 17.48 -0.87 2.99
C TRP A 385 16.93 0.44 2.42
N GLY A 386 17.36 0.84 1.22
CA GLY A 386 16.86 2.04 0.56
C GLY A 386 15.36 1.95 0.25
N MET A 387 14.90 0.80 -0.26
CA MET A 387 13.48 0.55 -0.53
C MET A 387 12.66 0.48 0.76
N LEU A 388 13.12 -0.28 1.77
CA LEU A 388 12.49 -0.36 3.08
C LEU A 388 12.41 1.01 3.76
N GLY A 389 13.48 1.81 3.65
CA GLY A 389 13.54 3.17 4.18
C GLY A 389 12.56 4.12 3.50
N ALA A 390 12.38 4.03 2.17
CA ALA A 390 11.38 4.82 1.45
C ALA A 390 9.95 4.48 1.92
N ILE A 391 9.64 3.19 2.09
CA ILE A 391 8.33 2.73 2.59
C ILE A 391 8.13 3.16 4.05
N ALA A 392 9.13 2.97 4.92
CA ALA A 392 9.05 3.35 6.33
C ALA A 392 8.85 4.86 6.51
N LEU A 393 9.58 5.69 5.74
CA LEU A 393 9.42 7.14 5.74
C LEU A 393 8.02 7.55 5.27
N HIS A 394 7.49 6.88 4.25
CA HIS A 394 6.14 7.11 3.77
C HIS A 394 5.09 6.71 4.82
N SER A 395 5.30 5.61 5.55
CA SER A 395 4.45 5.16 6.66
C SER A 395 4.40 6.11 7.87
N LEU A 396 5.30 7.09 7.97
CA LEU A 396 5.23 8.13 9.01
C LEU A 396 4.31 9.30 8.63
N LEU A 397 3.91 9.38 7.36
CA LEU A 397 3.17 10.52 6.79
C LEU A 397 1.88 10.10 6.07
N GLU A 398 1.74 8.81 5.76
CA GLU A 398 0.65 8.16 5.03
C GLU A 398 0.64 6.64 5.33
N TYR A 399 -0.15 5.87 4.60
CA TYR A 399 -0.47 4.46 4.83
C TYR A 399 -0.12 3.56 3.61
N PRO A 400 1.12 3.57 3.09
CA PRO A 400 1.50 2.73 1.94
C PRO A 400 1.31 1.23 2.17
N LEU A 401 1.39 0.77 3.42
CA LEU A 401 1.23 -0.64 3.76
C LEU A 401 -0.21 -1.15 3.67
N TRP A 402 -1.18 -0.29 3.32
CA TRP A 402 -2.54 -0.71 2.95
C TRP A 402 -2.63 -1.11 1.47
N TYR A 403 -1.59 -0.81 0.68
CA TYR A 403 -1.57 -1.06 -0.75
C TYR A 403 -0.68 -2.26 -1.09
N GLY A 404 -1.25 -3.23 -1.79
CA GLY A 404 -0.60 -4.49 -2.18
C GLY A 404 0.83 -4.34 -2.74
N PRO A 405 1.11 -3.43 -3.69
CA PRO A 405 2.44 -3.30 -4.29
C PRO A 405 3.53 -2.97 -3.26
N PHE A 406 3.23 -2.15 -2.25
CA PHE A 406 4.18 -1.81 -1.20
C PHE A 406 4.28 -2.92 -0.15
N GLN A 407 3.18 -3.62 0.16
CA GLN A 407 3.21 -4.81 1.02
C GLN A 407 4.15 -5.88 0.44
N LEU A 408 4.10 -6.10 -0.88
CA LEU A 408 4.96 -7.01 -1.60
C LEU A 408 6.44 -6.62 -1.47
N VAL A 409 6.79 -5.38 -1.83
CA VAL A 409 8.19 -4.91 -1.75
C VAL A 409 8.69 -4.90 -0.31
N PHE A 410 7.86 -4.49 0.65
CA PHE A 410 8.19 -4.51 2.07
C PHE A 410 8.52 -5.93 2.54
N GLY A 411 7.65 -6.92 2.26
CA GLY A 411 7.89 -8.32 2.58
C GLY A 411 9.16 -8.86 1.93
N LEU A 412 9.36 -8.63 0.63
CA LEU A 412 10.58 -9.01 -0.08
C LEU A 412 11.84 -8.43 0.60
N CYS A 413 11.82 -7.15 0.96
CA CYS A 413 12.93 -6.49 1.65
C CYS A 413 13.20 -7.09 3.03
N LEU A 414 12.16 -7.39 3.83
CA LEU A 414 12.31 -8.07 5.11
C LEU A 414 13.04 -9.41 4.96
N GLY A 415 12.64 -10.22 3.97
CA GLY A 415 13.28 -11.49 3.66
C GLY A 415 14.74 -11.35 3.25
N MET A 416 15.04 -10.39 2.39
CA MET A 416 16.40 -10.12 1.92
C MET A 416 17.33 -9.62 3.02
N LEU A 417 16.81 -8.82 3.95
CA LEU A 417 17.58 -8.21 5.04
C LEU A 417 17.78 -9.14 6.22
N TRP A 418 16.81 -10.01 6.51
CA TRP A 418 16.88 -10.97 7.61
C TRP A 418 16.54 -12.40 7.13
N PRO A 419 17.35 -13.01 6.26
CA PRO A 419 17.20 -14.43 5.93
C PRO A 419 17.53 -15.28 7.16
N ALA A 420 16.89 -16.45 7.32
CA ALA A 420 17.30 -17.37 8.38
C ALA A 420 18.78 -17.73 8.19
N ARG A 421 19.55 -17.79 9.29
CA ARG A 421 20.94 -18.25 9.23
C ARG A 421 20.96 -19.65 8.64
N GLY A 422 21.82 -19.86 7.63
CA GLY A 422 21.99 -21.16 7.01
C GLY A 422 22.31 -22.20 8.07
N ALA A 423 21.70 -23.39 7.97
CA ALA A 423 21.98 -24.53 8.82
C ALA A 423 23.38 -25.12 8.51
N GLY A 424 24.43 -24.30 8.63
CA GLY A 424 25.83 -24.66 8.41
C GLY A 424 26.41 -25.64 9.44
N MET A 425 25.58 -26.18 10.34
CA MET A 425 25.90 -27.21 11.32
C MET A 425 24.92 -28.40 11.26
N ALA A 426 24.09 -28.49 10.22
CA ALA A 426 23.15 -29.61 10.10
C ALA A 426 23.85 -30.87 9.57
N SER A 427 23.84 -31.93 10.37
CA SER A 427 24.41 -33.23 10.03
C SER A 427 23.78 -33.83 8.76
N THR A 428 24.48 -34.75 8.09
CA THR A 428 24.04 -35.45 6.88
C THR A 428 22.65 -36.10 7.02
N ARG A 429 22.23 -36.45 8.25
CA ARG A 429 20.90 -36.99 8.58
C ARG A 429 19.77 -35.93 8.48
N GLN A 430 20.06 -34.67 8.80
CA GLN A 430 19.12 -33.54 8.64
C GLN A 430 18.97 -33.12 7.17
N ARG A 431 20.00 -33.31 6.34
CA ARG A 431 19.90 -33.12 4.87
C ARG A 431 18.99 -34.17 4.21
N PHE A 432 18.96 -35.39 4.75
CA PHE A 432 18.07 -36.46 4.26
C PHE A 432 16.60 -36.23 4.66
N MET A 433 16.32 -35.73 5.87
CA MET A 433 14.96 -35.33 6.27
C MET A 433 14.49 -34.03 5.60
N ALA A 434 15.40 -33.13 5.21
CA ALA A 434 15.07 -31.93 4.43
C ALA A 434 14.59 -32.25 3.00
N ARG A 435 14.89 -33.44 2.47
CA ARG A 435 14.44 -33.94 1.16
C ARG A 435 12.94 -34.29 1.11
N TRP A 436 12.27 -34.38 2.27
CA TRP A 436 10.81 -34.49 2.37
C TRP A 436 10.13 -33.17 2.76
N ARG A 437 10.93 -32.14 3.08
CA ARG A 437 10.53 -30.73 3.24
C ARG A 437 11.01 -29.93 2.02
N GLU A 438 10.67 -30.42 0.83
CA GLU A 438 11.12 -29.78 -0.41
C GLU A 438 10.55 -28.34 -0.45
N PRO A 439 11.39 -27.29 -0.37
CA PRO A 439 10.93 -25.90 -0.51
C PRO A 439 10.05 -25.64 -1.75
N PRO A 440 10.20 -26.33 -2.91
CA PRO A 440 9.24 -26.17 -4.00
C PRO A 440 7.82 -26.67 -3.69
N VAL A 441 7.63 -27.73 -2.89
CA VAL A 441 6.28 -28.25 -2.58
C VAL A 441 5.52 -27.29 -1.67
N LEU A 442 6.16 -26.80 -0.60
CA LEU A 442 5.53 -25.81 0.30
C LEU A 442 5.24 -24.50 -0.43
N SER A 443 6.13 -24.05 -1.32
CA SER A 443 5.91 -22.84 -2.10
C SER A 443 4.75 -23.02 -3.09
N SER A 444 4.63 -24.20 -3.71
CA SER A 444 3.49 -24.55 -4.57
C SER A 444 2.17 -24.64 -3.81
N ILE A 445 2.16 -25.23 -2.60
CA ILE A 445 0.96 -25.25 -1.74
C ILE A 445 0.58 -23.84 -1.33
N ALA A 446 1.54 -23.02 -0.89
CA ALA A 446 1.29 -21.63 -0.52
C ALA A 446 0.75 -20.82 -1.71
N ALA A 447 1.31 -21.02 -2.91
CA ALA A 447 0.80 -20.41 -4.13
C ALA A 447 -0.62 -20.87 -4.46
N ALA A 448 -0.92 -22.17 -4.36
CA ALA A 448 -2.25 -22.72 -4.59
C ALA A 448 -3.29 -22.18 -3.60
N VAL A 449 -2.94 -22.11 -2.31
CA VAL A 449 -3.79 -21.50 -1.26
C VAL A 449 -4.02 -20.03 -1.55
N LEU A 450 -2.98 -19.26 -1.88
CA LEU A 450 -3.12 -17.84 -2.20
C LEU A 450 -3.99 -17.63 -3.45
N MET A 451 -3.84 -18.47 -4.47
CA MET A 451 -4.70 -18.45 -5.67
C MET A 451 -6.16 -18.80 -5.35
N ALA A 452 -6.42 -19.75 -4.45
CA ALA A 452 -7.77 -20.06 -4.00
C ALA A 452 -8.41 -18.88 -3.24
N VAL A 453 -7.63 -18.23 -2.37
CA VAL A 453 -8.05 -17.00 -1.66
C VAL A 453 -8.38 -15.89 -2.66
N VAL A 454 -7.50 -15.63 -3.63
CA VAL A 454 -7.73 -14.64 -4.68
C VAL A 454 -8.97 -15.00 -5.50
N GLY A 455 -9.14 -16.26 -5.91
CA GLY A 455 -10.29 -16.72 -6.68
C GLY A 455 -11.61 -16.48 -5.95
N TYR A 456 -11.68 -16.87 -4.67
CA TYR A 456 -12.86 -16.63 -3.84
C TYR A 456 -13.12 -15.13 -3.64
N ALA A 457 -12.09 -14.36 -3.26
CA ALA A 457 -12.23 -12.93 -3.03
C ALA A 457 -12.62 -12.17 -4.30
N THR A 458 -12.10 -12.57 -5.46
CA THR A 458 -12.46 -12.00 -6.76
C THR A 458 -13.92 -12.29 -7.08
N TRP A 459 -14.37 -13.54 -6.91
CA TRP A 459 -15.75 -13.94 -7.13
C TRP A 459 -16.73 -13.17 -6.23
N ASP A 460 -16.44 -13.10 -4.92
CA ASP A 460 -17.31 -12.39 -3.97
C ASP A 460 -17.30 -10.87 -4.24
N TYR A 461 -16.14 -10.29 -4.60
CA TYR A 461 -16.03 -8.89 -4.97
C TYR A 461 -16.82 -8.53 -6.23
N ILE A 462 -16.74 -9.35 -7.29
CA ILE A 462 -17.55 -9.16 -8.50
C ILE A 462 -19.05 -9.24 -8.16
N ARG A 463 -19.44 -10.19 -7.31
CA ARG A 463 -20.84 -10.37 -6.88
C ARG A 463 -21.37 -9.15 -6.12
N ILE A 464 -20.63 -8.63 -5.14
CA ILE A 464 -21.08 -7.50 -4.33
C ILE A 464 -20.98 -6.17 -5.08
N SER A 465 -20.03 -6.02 -6.02
CA SER A 465 -19.93 -4.80 -6.84
C SER A 465 -21.18 -4.54 -7.68
N GLN A 466 -21.95 -5.58 -8.00
CA GLN A 466 -23.19 -5.44 -8.78
C GLN A 466 -24.21 -4.52 -8.11
N ILE A 467 -24.21 -4.41 -6.77
CA ILE A 467 -25.13 -3.52 -6.04
C ILE A 467 -24.83 -2.04 -6.36
N TYR A 468 -23.56 -1.74 -6.65
CA TYR A 468 -23.05 -0.39 -6.87
C TYR A 468 -23.04 0.02 -8.35
N LEU A 469 -23.53 -0.86 -9.24
CA LEU A 469 -23.63 -0.59 -10.66
C LEU A 469 -25.08 -0.23 -11.05
N PRO A 470 -25.26 0.67 -12.03
CA PRO A 470 -26.52 0.84 -12.75
C PRO A 470 -27.06 -0.50 -13.27
N ARG A 471 -28.39 -0.65 -13.37
CA ARG A 471 -29.02 -1.94 -13.71
C ARG A 471 -28.51 -2.52 -15.04
N ASP A 472 -28.30 -1.66 -16.03
CA ASP A 472 -27.83 -1.98 -17.38
C ASP A 472 -26.33 -2.32 -17.46
N GLU A 473 -25.54 -1.96 -16.45
CA GLU A 473 -24.12 -2.33 -16.34
C GLU A 473 -23.90 -3.62 -15.51
N ARG A 474 -24.96 -4.16 -14.90
CA ARG A 474 -24.87 -5.39 -14.09
C ARG A 474 -24.71 -6.62 -14.98
N LEU A 475 -24.08 -7.64 -14.41
CA LEU A 475 -24.10 -8.98 -14.99
C LEU A 475 -25.55 -9.49 -15.11
N PRO A 476 -25.90 -10.26 -16.17
CA PRO A 476 -27.27 -10.72 -16.40
C PRO A 476 -27.91 -11.44 -15.19
N ALA A 477 -27.13 -12.22 -14.46
CA ALA A 477 -27.60 -12.94 -13.26
C ALA A 477 -27.97 -12.01 -12.09
N TYR A 478 -27.60 -10.73 -12.14
CA TYR A 478 -27.71 -9.74 -11.08
C TYR A 478 -28.50 -8.49 -11.48
N GLU A 479 -29.14 -8.44 -12.64
CA GLU A 479 -29.99 -7.30 -13.04
C GLU A 479 -31.09 -7.03 -11.99
N ASP A 480 -31.79 -8.09 -11.60
CA ASP A 480 -32.90 -8.04 -10.64
C ASP A 480 -32.57 -8.77 -9.34
N GLY A 481 -33.14 -8.31 -8.23
CA GLY A 481 -32.94 -8.92 -6.91
C GLY A 481 -31.49 -8.93 -6.44
N THR A 482 -30.66 -8.01 -6.93
CA THR A 482 -29.20 -7.96 -6.72
C THR A 482 -28.82 -8.02 -5.25
N LEU A 483 -29.46 -7.20 -4.43
CA LEU A 483 -29.19 -7.12 -3.00
C LEU A 483 -29.45 -8.46 -2.29
N ALA A 484 -30.60 -9.09 -2.56
CA ALA A 484 -30.92 -10.41 -1.99
C ALA A 484 -29.91 -11.47 -2.42
N LYS A 485 -29.45 -11.43 -3.68
CA LYS A 485 -28.41 -12.33 -4.20
C LYS A 485 -27.03 -12.07 -3.61
N ALA A 486 -26.75 -10.86 -3.10
CA ALA A 486 -25.46 -10.46 -2.53
C ALA A 486 -25.42 -10.50 -0.99
N ARG A 487 -26.58 -10.52 -0.31
CA ARG A 487 -26.73 -10.42 1.16
C ARG A 487 -25.86 -11.38 1.96
N ASN A 488 -25.63 -12.59 1.45
CA ASN A 488 -24.85 -13.62 2.12
C ASN A 488 -23.33 -13.52 1.82
N SER A 489 -22.81 -12.34 1.49
CA SER A 489 -21.35 -12.13 1.41
C SER A 489 -20.78 -12.16 2.81
N TRP A 490 -19.69 -12.91 2.99
CA TRP A 490 -18.97 -12.95 4.25
C TRP A 490 -17.72 -12.06 4.23
N LEU A 491 -16.99 -12.01 3.12
CA LEU A 491 -15.75 -11.23 3.03
C LEU A 491 -16.03 -9.73 2.89
N PHE A 492 -17.07 -9.37 2.14
CA PHE A 492 -17.49 -8.00 1.89
C PHE A 492 -18.84 -7.67 2.55
N ALA A 493 -19.14 -8.34 3.67
CA ALA A 493 -20.39 -8.16 4.41
C ALA A 493 -20.65 -6.67 4.76
N ARG A 494 -19.61 -5.94 5.19
CA ARG A 494 -19.73 -4.52 5.57
C ARG A 494 -20.16 -3.62 4.40
N GLN A 495 -19.66 -3.89 3.19
CA GLN A 495 -20.10 -3.19 1.98
C GLN A 495 -21.52 -3.56 1.59
N VAL A 496 -21.94 -4.81 1.83
CA VAL A 496 -23.32 -5.22 1.56
C VAL A 496 -24.29 -4.61 2.57
N ASP A 497 -23.95 -4.60 3.86
CA ASP A 497 -24.70 -3.96 4.94
C ASP A 497 -24.87 -2.46 4.67
N PHE A 498 -23.80 -1.79 4.26
CA PHE A 498 -23.84 -0.39 3.85
C PHE A 498 -24.81 -0.15 2.70
N ALA A 499 -24.78 -1.01 1.67
CA ALA A 499 -25.69 -0.87 0.54
C ALA A 499 -27.15 -1.18 0.92
N GLU A 500 -27.39 -2.21 1.74
CA GLU A 500 -28.72 -2.54 2.27
C GLU A 500 -29.32 -1.36 3.04
N LEU A 501 -28.52 -0.76 3.93
CA LEU A 501 -28.95 0.37 4.74
C LEU A 501 -29.29 1.60 3.88
N THR A 502 -28.40 1.92 2.94
CA THR A 502 -28.54 3.16 2.14
C THR A 502 -29.61 3.06 1.05
N LEU A 503 -29.96 1.85 0.60
CA LEU A 503 -31.03 1.62 -0.38
C LEU A 503 -32.41 1.42 0.27
N THR A 504 -32.48 1.15 1.57
CA THR A 504 -33.74 0.85 2.26
C THR A 504 -34.31 2.10 2.94
N ALA A 505 -35.57 2.43 2.64
CA ALA A 505 -36.30 3.48 3.35
C ALA A 505 -36.63 3.05 4.78
N VAL A 506 -36.53 3.98 5.74
CA VAL A 506 -36.92 3.73 7.12
C VAL A 506 -38.44 3.89 7.22
N THR A 507 -39.09 2.91 7.82
CA THR A 507 -40.54 2.85 8.03
C THR A 507 -40.83 2.35 9.44
N PRO A 508 -42.02 2.59 10.00
CA PRO A 508 -42.36 2.07 11.33
C PRO A 508 -42.24 0.54 11.43
N ALA A 509 -42.50 -0.18 10.34
CA ALA A 509 -42.45 -1.64 10.29
C ALA A 509 -41.02 -2.21 10.31
N ASN A 510 -40.02 -1.48 9.79
CA ASN A 510 -38.63 -1.93 9.72
C ASN A 510 -37.66 -1.14 10.64
N ALA A 511 -38.16 -0.18 11.42
CA ALA A 511 -37.35 0.74 12.22
C ALA A 511 -36.32 0.01 13.11
N ALA A 512 -36.72 -1.03 13.84
CA ALA A 512 -35.81 -1.79 14.70
C ALA A 512 -34.67 -2.48 13.92
N ALA A 513 -34.98 -3.04 12.74
CA ALA A 513 -33.98 -3.69 11.91
C ALA A 513 -33.02 -2.67 11.28
N MET A 514 -33.55 -1.56 10.78
CA MET A 514 -32.77 -0.45 10.21
C MET A 514 -31.89 0.22 11.24
N HIS A 515 -32.38 0.39 12.46
CA HIS A 515 -31.62 0.94 13.57
C HIS A 515 -30.41 0.07 13.90
N SER A 516 -30.63 -1.23 14.10
CA SER A 516 -29.56 -2.18 14.39
C SER A 516 -28.55 -2.29 13.24
N LEU A 517 -29.01 -2.22 11.98
CA LEU A 517 -28.13 -2.17 10.82
C LEU A 517 -27.32 -0.87 10.80
N ALA A 518 -27.94 0.28 11.04
CA ALA A 518 -27.29 1.59 11.07
C ALA A 518 -26.22 1.67 12.16
N GLU A 519 -26.51 1.16 13.37
CA GLU A 519 -25.52 1.07 14.46
C GLU A 519 -24.28 0.29 14.02
N ARG A 520 -24.44 -0.89 13.41
CA ARG A 520 -23.30 -1.68 12.92
C ARG A 520 -22.58 -1.01 11.75
N THR A 521 -23.31 -0.41 10.82
CA THR A 521 -22.72 0.25 9.66
C THR A 521 -21.96 1.52 10.06
N LEU A 522 -22.34 2.18 11.15
CA LEU A 522 -21.63 3.34 11.70
C LEU A 522 -20.17 3.02 12.10
N HIS A 523 -19.91 1.78 12.54
CA HIS A 523 -18.55 1.28 12.81
C HIS A 523 -17.72 1.03 11.54
N PHE A 524 -18.35 0.97 10.37
CA PHE A 524 -17.67 0.77 9.09
C PHE A 524 -17.52 2.07 8.29
N SER A 525 -18.61 2.82 8.13
CA SER A 525 -18.64 4.10 7.41
C SER A 525 -19.56 5.07 8.16
N PRO A 526 -19.02 5.93 9.05
CA PRO A 526 -19.81 6.92 9.77
C PRO A 526 -20.06 8.17 8.91
N GLU A 527 -20.81 7.97 7.83
CA GLU A 527 -21.14 9.00 6.86
C GLU A 527 -22.59 9.49 7.01
N PRO A 528 -22.93 10.69 6.47
CA PRO A 528 -24.27 11.28 6.60
C PRO A 528 -25.42 10.33 6.25
N ARG A 529 -25.29 9.51 5.21
CA ARG A 529 -26.33 8.57 4.77
C ARG A 529 -26.62 7.49 5.80
N VAL A 530 -25.63 7.09 6.58
CA VAL A 530 -25.77 6.10 7.67
C VAL A 530 -26.36 6.77 8.90
N ILE A 531 -25.85 7.96 9.23
CA ILE A 531 -26.26 8.73 10.41
C ILE A 531 -27.74 9.13 10.34
N VAL A 532 -28.21 9.59 9.18
CA VAL A 532 -29.63 9.93 8.97
C VAL A 532 -30.52 8.71 9.22
N LYS A 533 -30.16 7.54 8.71
CA LYS A 533 -30.93 6.30 8.93
C LYS A 533 -30.96 5.91 10.40
N LEU A 534 -29.86 6.13 11.13
CA LEU A 534 -29.81 5.91 12.57
C LEU A 534 -30.76 6.84 13.34
N ILE A 535 -30.77 8.14 13.01
CA ILE A 535 -31.65 9.12 13.64
C ILE A 535 -33.13 8.82 13.35
N GLU A 536 -33.50 8.65 12.08
CA GLU A 536 -34.88 8.38 11.65
C GLU A 536 -35.44 7.10 12.30
N SER A 537 -34.64 6.04 12.34
CA SER A 537 -35.05 4.78 12.96
C SER A 537 -35.17 4.89 14.48
N ALA A 538 -34.29 5.64 15.14
CA ALA A 538 -34.38 5.91 16.58
C ALA A 538 -35.66 6.69 16.93
N GLU A 539 -36.03 7.71 16.13
CA GLU A 539 -37.27 8.48 16.34
C GLU A 539 -38.52 7.60 16.22
N LEU A 540 -38.60 6.75 15.18
CA LEU A 540 -39.74 5.84 15.00
C LEU A 540 -39.84 4.77 16.10
N MET A 541 -38.73 4.44 16.75
CA MET A 541 -38.69 3.55 17.91
C MET A 541 -38.99 4.25 19.25
N GLY A 542 -39.27 5.57 19.24
CA GLY A 542 -39.48 6.36 20.45
C GLY A 542 -38.21 6.65 21.25
N ARG A 543 -37.02 6.45 20.66
CA ARG A 543 -35.71 6.72 21.29
C ARG A 543 -35.28 8.17 21.08
N GLY A 544 -36.14 9.11 21.48
CA GLY A 544 -35.96 10.53 21.18
C GLY A 544 -34.66 11.16 21.72
N GLN A 545 -34.13 10.66 22.84
CA GLN A 545 -32.84 11.16 23.35
C GLN A 545 -31.68 10.75 22.45
N GLU A 546 -31.65 9.48 22.03
CA GLU A 546 -30.61 8.96 21.14
C GLU A 546 -30.60 9.70 19.80
N ALA A 547 -31.79 9.93 19.22
CA ALA A 547 -31.95 10.69 18.00
C ALA A 547 -31.35 12.12 18.12
N ARG A 548 -31.60 12.81 19.24
CA ARG A 548 -31.03 14.15 19.51
C ARG A 548 -29.52 14.11 19.65
N ASP A 549 -28.98 13.14 20.38
CA ASP A 549 -27.53 13.01 20.59
C ASP A 549 -26.81 12.72 19.25
N GLN A 550 -27.39 11.88 18.40
CA GLN A 550 -26.87 11.61 17.05
C GLN A 550 -27.03 12.81 16.12
N ALA A 551 -28.14 13.55 16.19
CA ALA A 551 -28.33 14.76 15.41
C ALA A 551 -27.31 15.85 15.77
N GLU A 552 -26.95 15.99 17.04
CA GLU A 552 -25.90 16.93 17.47
C GLU A 552 -24.52 16.51 16.95
N ARG A 553 -24.18 15.22 17.02
CA ARG A 553 -22.94 14.69 16.41
C ARG A 553 -22.92 14.91 14.90
N PHE A 554 -24.04 14.68 14.21
CA PHE A 554 -24.16 14.91 12.78
C PHE A 554 -23.90 16.39 12.43
N ARG A 555 -24.53 17.31 13.18
CA ARG A 555 -24.35 18.76 13.02
C ARG A 555 -22.89 19.19 13.19
N ILE A 556 -22.19 18.62 14.17
CA ILE A 556 -20.78 18.94 14.45
C ILE A 556 -19.85 18.33 13.39
N ALA A 557 -20.06 17.07 13.01
CA ALA A 557 -19.18 16.35 12.10
C ALA A 557 -19.36 16.78 10.64
N PHE A 558 -20.59 17.07 10.22
CA PHE A 558 -20.97 17.34 8.83
C PHE A 558 -21.99 18.50 8.75
N PRO A 559 -21.60 19.74 9.10
CA PRO A 559 -22.54 20.86 9.25
C PRO A 559 -23.28 21.18 7.95
N ALA A 560 -22.61 21.09 6.79
CA ALA A 560 -23.24 21.38 5.50
C ALA A 560 -24.29 20.33 5.11
N GLU A 561 -23.98 19.05 5.30
CA GLU A 561 -24.88 17.93 5.01
C GLU A 561 -26.05 17.89 6.01
N TYR A 562 -25.82 18.25 7.27
CA TYR A 562 -26.86 18.44 8.28
C TYR A 562 -27.86 19.52 7.89
N GLU A 563 -27.39 20.69 7.44
CA GLU A 563 -28.28 21.77 6.96
C GLU A 563 -29.11 21.35 5.75
N ARG A 564 -28.55 20.54 4.84
CA ARG A 564 -29.29 19.99 3.69
C ARG A 564 -30.38 19.04 4.16
N TRP A 565 -30.05 18.13 5.08
CA TRP A 565 -31.01 17.20 5.66
C TRP A 565 -32.19 17.92 6.32
N LEU A 566 -31.94 18.99 7.09
CA LEU A 566 -33.00 19.82 7.69
C LEU A 566 -33.93 20.48 6.66
N LYS A 567 -33.42 20.77 5.45
CA LYS A 567 -34.20 21.33 4.34
C LYS A 567 -34.93 20.26 3.52
N GLY A 568 -34.85 18.98 3.91
CA GLY A 568 -35.39 17.85 3.15
C GLY A 568 -34.64 17.56 1.86
N LEU A 569 -33.42 18.08 1.70
CA LEU A 569 -32.57 17.84 0.54
C LEU A 569 -31.71 16.58 0.72
N PRO A 570 -31.30 15.91 -0.37
CA PRO A 570 -30.35 14.81 -0.29
C PRO A 570 -29.04 15.24 0.38
N VAL A 571 -28.52 14.43 1.30
CA VAL A 571 -27.28 14.71 2.04
C VAL A 571 -26.02 14.63 1.15
N ASP A 572 -26.08 13.92 0.03
CA ASP A 572 -24.96 13.83 -0.91
C ASP A 572 -24.92 15.07 -1.82
N ARG A 573 -23.71 15.60 -2.06
CA ARG A 573 -23.50 16.68 -3.07
C ARG A 573 -23.66 16.19 -4.51
N LEU A 574 -23.65 14.87 -4.75
CA LEU A 574 -23.57 14.24 -6.07
C LEU A 574 -24.86 13.50 -6.50
N ALA A 575 -25.92 13.52 -5.70
CA ALA A 575 -27.21 13.07 -6.18
C ALA A 575 -27.89 14.23 -6.94
N PRO A 576 -28.24 14.06 -8.23
CA PRO A 576 -29.08 15.04 -8.92
C PRO A 576 -30.44 15.23 -8.23
#